data_AF-A0A1Y3MKK8-F1
#
_entry.id   AF-A0A1Y3MKK8-F1
#
_cell.length_a   1.000
_cell.length_b   1.000
_cell.length_c   1.000
_cell.angle_alpha   90.00
_cell.angle_beta   90.00
_cell.angle_gamma   90.00
#
_symmetry.space_group_name_H-M   'P 1'
#
loop_
_entity.id
_entity.type
_entity.pdbx_description
1 polymer ?
#
loop_
_entity_poly.entity_id
_entity_poly.type
_entity_poly.pdbx_seq_one_letter_code
_entity_poly.pdbx_strand_id
1 'polypeptide(L)' 'MRYINIILAAIALVSSTSAAPAIFSKDRCGSKYGECDSGYCCSQYGWCGTSSEHCGKGCQS' A
#
# COMPACT_ATOMS: atom_id res chain seq x y z
N MET A 1 17.54 -8.87 -44.47
CA MET A 1 17.88 -7.73 -43.59
C MET A 1 16.71 -6.73 -43.47
N ARG A 2 15.50 -7.21 -43.13
CA ARG A 2 14.30 -6.37 -42.92
C ARG A 2 13.57 -6.68 -41.61
N TYR A 3 13.95 -7.77 -40.96
CA TYR A 3 13.38 -8.22 -39.69
C TYR A 3 14.17 -7.72 -38.47
N ILE A 4 15.44 -7.30 -38.63
CA ILE A 4 16.29 -6.78 -37.53
C ILE A 4 15.74 -5.47 -36.92
N ASN A 5 15.12 -4.59 -37.71
CA ASN A 5 14.47 -3.38 -37.18
C ASN A 5 13.15 -3.68 -36.45
N ILE A 6 12.56 -4.87 -36.66
CA ILE A 6 11.28 -5.26 -36.07
C ILE A 6 11.52 -5.82 -34.66
N ILE A 7 12.59 -6.60 -34.46
CA ILE A 7 12.97 -7.10 -33.13
C ILE A 7 13.37 -5.98 -32.14
N LEU A 8 13.95 -4.87 -32.61
CA LEU A 8 14.29 -3.72 -31.75
C LEU A 8 13.05 -2.95 -31.26
N ALA A 9 11.97 -2.91 -32.05
CA ALA A 9 10.73 -2.24 -31.66
C ALA A 9 9.92 -3.05 -30.62
N ALA A 10 10.08 -4.38 -30.59
CA ALA A 10 9.37 -5.24 -29.65
C ALA A 10 9.89 -5.13 -28.20
N ILE A 11 11.18 -4.78 -28.00
CA ILE A 11 11.79 -4.70 -26.66
C ILE A 11 11.33 -3.44 -25.91
N ALA A 12 10.92 -2.39 -26.61
CA ALA A 12 10.42 -1.15 -25.99
C ALA A 12 9.00 -1.27 -25.43
N LEU A 13 8.21 -2.27 -25.87
CA LEU A 13 6.82 -2.44 -25.45
C LEU A 13 6.66 -3.24 -24.14
N VAL A 14 7.73 -3.83 -23.61
CA VAL A 14 7.67 -4.68 -22.40
C VAL A 14 8.09 -3.94 -21.13
N SER A 15 8.41 -2.64 -21.20
CA SER A 15 8.99 -1.90 -20.06
C SER A 15 7.98 -1.11 -19.20
N SER A 16 6.68 -1.34 -19.35
CA SER A 16 5.66 -0.71 -18.49
C SER A 16 5.06 -1.70 -17.50
N THR A 17 5.89 -2.33 -16.67
CA THR A 17 5.41 -2.78 -15.35
C THR A 17 5.36 -1.53 -14.47
N SER A 18 4.23 -0.84 -14.48
CA SER A 18 3.93 0.14 -13.46
C SER A 18 3.96 -0.58 -12.11
N ALA A 19 5.04 -0.39 -11.34
CA ALA A 19 4.96 -0.60 -9.91
C ALA A 19 3.87 0.37 -9.45
N ALA A 20 2.66 -0.15 -9.23
CA ALA A 20 1.64 0.60 -8.51
C ALA A 20 2.30 1.13 -7.24
N PRO A 21 2.02 2.37 -6.81
CA PRO A 21 2.45 2.78 -5.49
C PRO A 21 1.93 1.70 -4.53
N ALA A 22 2.84 1.03 -3.83
CA ALA A 22 2.42 0.24 -2.69
C ALA A 22 1.69 1.25 -1.80
N ILE A 23 0.36 1.18 -1.76
CA ILE A 23 -0.42 1.91 -0.78
C ILE A 23 -0.10 1.21 0.54
N PHE A 24 1.08 1.52 1.07
CA PHE A 24 1.36 1.36 2.47
C PHE A 24 0.58 2.48 3.14
N SER A 25 -0.74 2.26 3.27
CA SER A 25 -1.56 3.09 4.12
C SER A 25 -0.98 2.94 5.52
N LYS A 26 -0.22 3.94 5.97
CA LYS A 26 0.09 4.14 7.39
C LYS A 26 -1.18 4.22 8.24
N ASP A 27 -2.32 4.40 7.58
CA ASP A 27 -3.65 4.28 8.16
C ASP A 27 -4.02 2.84 8.54
N ARG A 28 -3.25 1.81 8.17
CA ARG A 28 -3.50 0.42 8.57
C ARG A 28 -2.63 0.02 9.75
N CYS A 29 -3.23 -0.75 10.65
CA CYS A 29 -2.58 -1.26 11.86
C CYS A 29 -3.05 -2.68 12.20
N GLY A 30 -2.42 -3.28 13.20
CA GLY A 30 -2.63 -4.66 13.66
C GLY A 30 -1.51 -5.60 13.20
N SER A 31 -1.64 -6.89 13.49
CA SER A 31 -0.54 -7.87 13.38
C SER A 31 0.14 -7.96 12.01
N LYS A 32 -0.53 -7.52 10.94
CA LYS A 32 0.02 -7.50 9.57
C LYS A 32 0.61 -6.16 9.13
N TYR A 33 0.22 -5.06 9.79
CA TYR A 33 0.52 -3.69 9.33
C TYR A 33 1.33 -2.88 10.34
N GLY A 34 1.42 -3.34 11.59
CA GLY A 34 2.16 -2.67 12.67
C GLY A 34 1.27 -1.79 13.54
N GLU A 35 1.91 -0.90 14.28
CA GLU A 35 1.25 0.08 15.16
C GLU A 35 0.99 1.39 14.42
N CYS A 36 0.05 2.17 14.95
CA CYS A 36 -0.22 3.52 14.44
C CYS A 36 0.86 4.51 14.87
N ASP A 37 0.93 5.64 14.17
CA ASP A 37 1.76 6.78 14.58
C ASP A 37 1.35 7.27 15.98
N SER A 38 2.30 7.86 16.71
CA SER A 38 2.05 8.30 18.09
C SER A 38 0.87 9.29 18.17
N GLY A 39 -0.04 9.03 19.10
CA GLY A 39 -1.27 9.82 19.28
C GLY A 39 -2.46 9.32 18.44
N TYR A 40 -2.30 8.27 17.65
CA TYR A 40 -3.37 7.58 16.95
C TYR A 40 -3.66 6.23 17.60
N CYS A 41 -4.93 5.82 17.50
CA CYS A 41 -5.40 4.54 18.00
C CYS A 41 -5.67 3.59 16.83
N CYS A 42 -5.36 2.31 17.02
CA CYS A 42 -5.71 1.26 16.09
C CYS A 42 -7.11 0.74 16.39
N SER A 43 -8.08 1.03 15.52
CA SER A 43 -9.44 0.50 15.63
C SER A 43 -9.47 -1.03 15.53
N GLN A 44 -10.56 -1.65 16.00
CA GLN A 44 -10.79 -3.11 15.83
C GLN A 44 -10.80 -3.57 14.36
N TYR A 45 -10.99 -2.64 13.42
CA TYR A 45 -11.00 -2.90 11.99
C TYR A 45 -9.61 -2.80 11.34
N GLY A 46 -8.57 -2.54 12.14
CA GLY A 46 -7.19 -2.41 11.68
C GLY A 46 -6.93 -1.11 10.95
N TRP A 47 -7.55 -0.02 11.41
CA TRP A 47 -7.35 1.33 10.90
C TRP A 47 -6.92 2.30 12.00
N CYS A 48 -5.97 3.18 11.68
CA CYS A 48 -5.47 4.24 12.55
C CYS A 48 -6.38 5.46 12.52
N GLY A 49 -6.71 5.99 13.68
CA GLY A 49 -7.49 7.21 13.82
C GLY A 49 -7.53 7.73 15.25
N THR A 50 -8.05 8.94 15.45
CA THR A 50 -8.14 9.58 16.77
C THR A 50 -9.58 9.71 17.27
N SER A 51 -10.56 9.29 16.48
CA SER A 51 -11.97 9.37 16.86
C SER A 51 -12.33 8.30 17.90
N SER A 52 -13.45 8.48 18.59
CA SER A 52 -13.95 7.53 19.57
C SER A 52 -14.21 6.14 18.99
N GLU A 53 -14.53 6.02 17.69
CA GLU A 53 -14.66 4.73 17.01
C GLU A 53 -13.32 3.99 16.84
N HIS A 54 -12.20 4.73 16.82
CA HIS A 54 -10.86 4.18 16.68
C HIS A 54 -10.21 3.91 18.03
N CYS A 55 -10.36 4.83 18.98
CA CYS A 55 -9.81 4.76 20.33
C CYS A 55 -10.74 4.11 21.37
N GLY A 56 -11.97 3.76 20.96
CA GLY A 56 -12.99 3.24 21.86
C GLY A 56 -12.93 1.74 22.07
N LYS A 57 -14.10 1.14 22.28
CA LYS A 57 -14.22 -0.29 22.54
C LYS A 57 -13.67 -1.10 21.36
N GLY A 58 -12.71 -1.99 21.65
CA GLY A 58 -12.08 -2.83 20.63
C GLY A 58 -10.81 -2.22 20.01
N CYS A 59 -10.34 -1.07 20.51
CA CYS A 59 -9.03 -0.55 20.15
C CYS A 59 -7.90 -1.58 20.43
N GLN A 60 -6.99 -1.75 19.48
CA GLN A 60 -5.89 -2.71 19.51
C GLN A 60 -4.59 -2.11 20.08
N SER A 61 -4.35 -0.80 19.89
CA SER A 61 -3.16 -0.05 20.34
C SER A 61 -3.45 1.44 20.38
#